data_AF-A0A9X3IWH7-F1
#
_entry.id   AF-A0A9X3IWH7-F1
#
_cell.length_a   1.000
_cell.length_b   1.000
_cell.length_c   1.000
_cell.angle_alpha   90.00
_cell.angle_beta   90.00
_cell.angle_gamma   90.00
#
_symmetry.space_group_name_H-M   'P 1'
#
loop_
_entity.id
_entity.type
_entity.pdbx_description
1 polymer ?
#
loop_
_entity_poly.entity_id
_entity_poly.type
_entity_poly.pdbx_seq_one_letter_code
_entity_poly.pdbx_strand_id
1 'polypeptide(L)'
;MIEAPNNQGTTNNGNPDNAPLPLPFKAKNGSNNGAGGTPFKNCDNGAGDNDCSDTIQAQWEMTDADGNDRIYFSFKTTVPPGTYGYTFEFAFCSAEWPTYVGTSWNDLLIAYQVDPTPDDPNQNPPVDPYSGNVTFIPNPNNPAQGLPISITALDPYFDGPGYTYNEPQLSGTGFEQHACSDWFTAKGGVQPGAEITVGFFLADMSDEYLSTATLLDNFRWDCEGCVPSEVDDCGVQPM
;
A
#
# COMPACT_ATOMS: atom_id res chain seq x y z
N MET A 1 9.77 -2.02 30.43
CA MET A 1 11.03 -2.27 29.70
C MET A 1 11.10 -1.24 28.60
N ILE A 2 12.20 -0.54 28.47
CA ILE A 2 12.49 0.28 27.29
C ILE A 2 13.40 -0.60 26.45
N GLU A 3 12.95 -0.97 25.26
CA GLU A 3 13.73 -1.71 24.26
C GLU A 3 15.02 -0.94 23.94
N ALA A 4 16.12 -1.63 23.63
CA ALA A 4 17.37 -0.96 23.26
C ALA A 4 17.22 -0.26 21.89
N PRO A 5 17.98 0.83 21.62
CA PRO A 5 18.11 1.36 20.26
C PRO A 5 18.57 0.25 19.32
N ASN A 6 18.03 0.20 18.10
CA ASN A 6 18.22 -0.89 17.13
C ASN A 6 17.75 -2.29 17.60
N ASN A 7 16.75 -2.38 18.49
CA ASN A 7 16.16 -3.69 18.82
C ASN A 7 15.12 -4.11 17.78
N GLN A 8 15.56 -4.23 16.53
CA GLN A 8 14.86 -5.03 15.52
C GLN A 8 15.14 -6.50 15.85
N GLY A 9 14.39 -7.02 16.82
CA GLY A 9 14.62 -8.36 17.33
C GLY A 9 14.56 -9.40 16.20
N THR A 10 15.60 -10.22 16.07
CA THR A 10 15.72 -11.26 15.03
C THR A 10 14.88 -12.50 15.35
N THR A 11 13.74 -12.32 16.01
CA THR A 11 12.93 -13.41 16.55
C THR A 11 11.48 -13.15 16.23
N ASN A 12 10.80 -14.17 15.71
CA ASN A 12 9.36 -14.20 15.46
C ASN A 12 8.59 -13.46 16.57
N ASN A 13 7.88 -12.41 16.18
CA ASN A 13 7.17 -11.51 17.10
C ASN A 13 5.80 -12.07 17.53
N GLY A 14 5.45 -13.27 17.08
CA GLY A 14 4.21 -14.00 17.34
C GLY A 14 3.09 -13.68 16.35
N ASN A 15 3.33 -12.81 15.36
CA ASN A 15 2.37 -12.55 14.30
C ASN A 15 2.27 -13.75 13.34
N PRO A 16 1.17 -13.86 12.56
CA PRO A 16 1.00 -14.96 11.63
C PRO A 16 1.99 -14.92 10.46
N ASP A 17 2.52 -16.10 10.13
CA ASP A 17 3.42 -16.33 9.00
C ASP A 17 2.76 -17.19 7.91
N ASN A 18 3.30 -17.15 6.69
CA ASN A 18 3.00 -18.04 5.55
C ASN A 18 1.51 -18.42 5.42
N ALA A 19 0.66 -17.41 5.26
CA ALA A 19 -0.75 -17.62 5.01
C ALA A 19 -1.27 -16.66 3.93
N PRO A 20 -2.38 -17.01 3.24
CA PRO A 20 -2.94 -16.18 2.19
C PRO A 20 -3.24 -14.77 2.70
N LEU A 21 -3.20 -13.78 1.80
CA LEU A 21 -3.66 -12.42 2.10
C LEU A 21 -5.03 -12.46 2.81
N PRO A 22 -5.19 -11.75 3.95
CA PRO A 22 -6.45 -11.76 4.66
C PRO A 22 -7.48 -10.96 3.88
N LEU A 23 -8.77 -11.11 4.18
CA LEU A 23 -9.75 -10.18 3.63
C LEU A 23 -9.49 -8.77 4.21
N PRO A 24 -9.66 -7.69 3.43
CA PRO A 24 -10.17 -7.66 2.05
C PRO A 24 -9.12 -7.82 0.95
N PHE A 25 -7.83 -7.90 1.28
CA PHE A 25 -6.71 -7.84 0.35
C PHE A 25 -6.73 -9.00 -0.66
N LYS A 26 -6.33 -8.67 -1.90
CA LYS A 26 -6.24 -9.61 -3.03
C LYS A 26 -4.94 -9.36 -3.76
N ALA A 27 -4.26 -10.43 -4.16
CA ALA A 27 -3.07 -10.31 -5.00
C ALA A 27 -3.41 -10.49 -6.48
N LYS A 28 -4.38 -11.33 -6.82
CA LYS A 28 -4.70 -11.65 -8.21
C LYS A 28 -5.22 -10.42 -8.94
N ASN A 29 -4.75 -10.19 -10.17
CA ASN A 29 -5.18 -9.10 -11.04
C ASN A 29 -6.69 -9.12 -11.31
N GLY A 30 -7.29 -7.93 -11.29
CA GLY A 30 -8.74 -7.70 -11.33
C GLY A 30 -9.19 -6.71 -12.40
N SER A 31 -8.28 -6.01 -13.06
CA SER A 31 -8.63 -5.14 -14.17
C SER A 31 -9.10 -5.92 -15.41
N ASN A 32 -9.58 -5.23 -16.45
CA ASN A 32 -10.04 -5.87 -17.70
C ASN A 32 -11.09 -6.97 -17.48
N ASN A 33 -12.08 -6.70 -16.63
CA ASN A 33 -13.09 -7.65 -16.16
C ASN A 33 -12.48 -8.93 -15.55
N GLY A 34 -11.38 -8.78 -14.80
CA GLY A 34 -10.69 -9.88 -14.13
C GLY A 34 -9.64 -10.61 -14.97
N ALA A 35 -9.39 -10.16 -16.21
CA ALA A 35 -8.33 -10.71 -17.06
C ALA A 35 -6.95 -10.08 -16.78
N GLY A 36 -6.92 -8.93 -16.11
CA GLY A 36 -5.72 -8.14 -15.85
C GLY A 36 -5.17 -7.43 -17.09
N GLY A 37 -4.08 -6.68 -16.87
CA GLY A 37 -3.29 -6.03 -17.91
C GLY A 37 -3.82 -4.67 -18.37
N THR A 38 -4.87 -4.15 -17.75
CA THR A 38 -5.31 -2.76 -17.91
C THR A 38 -5.57 -2.12 -16.53
N PRO A 39 -4.55 -1.92 -15.69
CA PRO A 39 -4.67 -1.37 -14.33
C PRO A 39 -5.74 -0.27 -14.20
N PHE A 40 -6.54 -0.39 -13.13
CA PHE A 40 -7.62 0.55 -12.77
C PHE A 40 -8.81 0.64 -13.73
N LYS A 41 -8.81 -0.12 -14.84
CA LYS A 41 -9.86 -0.04 -15.87
C LYS A 41 -10.71 -1.30 -15.92
N ASN A 42 -12.02 -1.09 -16.11
CA ASN A 42 -13.02 -2.16 -16.22
C ASN A 42 -12.86 -3.17 -15.08
N CYS A 43 -12.83 -2.69 -13.84
CA CYS A 43 -12.66 -3.52 -12.66
C CYS A 43 -13.72 -4.63 -12.63
N ASP A 44 -13.34 -5.81 -12.15
CA ASP A 44 -14.28 -6.92 -12.01
C ASP A 44 -15.35 -6.68 -10.91
N ASN A 45 -15.30 -5.54 -10.19
CA ASN A 45 -16.34 -4.99 -9.30
C ASN A 45 -17.13 -6.05 -8.50
N GLY A 46 -16.41 -7.02 -7.92
CA GLY A 46 -17.01 -8.07 -7.10
C GLY A 46 -17.56 -9.30 -7.86
N ALA A 47 -17.51 -9.32 -9.19
CA ALA A 47 -17.77 -10.51 -10.01
C ALA A 47 -16.61 -11.54 -9.97
N GLY A 48 -15.42 -11.07 -9.57
CA GLY A 48 -14.27 -11.87 -9.12
C GLY A 48 -13.67 -11.37 -7.81
N ASP A 49 -13.86 -10.08 -7.49
CA ASP A 49 -13.32 -9.39 -6.31
C ASP A 49 -11.79 -9.55 -6.24
N ASN A 50 -11.15 -9.36 -7.39
CA ASN A 50 -9.69 -9.37 -7.53
C ASN A 50 -9.15 -7.93 -7.38
N ASP A 51 -7.82 -7.77 -7.34
CA ASP A 51 -7.17 -6.46 -7.24
C ASP A 51 -7.25 -5.68 -8.55
N CYS A 52 -8.13 -4.68 -8.64
CA CYS A 52 -8.26 -3.87 -9.85
C CYS A 52 -7.02 -3.01 -10.13
N SER A 53 -6.16 -2.76 -9.14
CA SER A 53 -4.91 -2.03 -9.37
C SER A 53 -3.93 -2.79 -10.26
N ASP A 54 -4.02 -4.13 -10.29
CA ASP A 54 -3.03 -5.04 -10.88
C ASP A 54 -1.58 -4.78 -10.37
N THR A 55 -1.42 -4.11 -9.23
CA THR A 55 -0.10 -3.74 -8.70
C THR A 55 0.47 -4.83 -7.79
N ILE A 56 -0.39 -5.60 -7.10
CA ILE A 56 0.05 -6.51 -6.06
C ILE A 56 0.62 -7.83 -6.63
N GLN A 57 -0.02 -8.41 -7.67
CA GLN A 57 0.24 -9.80 -8.08
C GLN A 57 1.71 -10.10 -8.32
N ALA A 58 2.37 -9.29 -9.14
CA ALA A 58 3.76 -9.54 -9.54
C ALA A 58 4.72 -9.48 -8.35
N GLN A 59 4.49 -8.55 -7.41
CA GLN A 59 5.30 -8.47 -6.19
C GLN A 59 5.00 -9.62 -5.25
N TRP A 60 3.73 -9.95 -5.05
CA TRP A 60 3.32 -11.07 -4.21
C TRP A 60 3.88 -12.42 -4.72
N GLU A 61 3.96 -12.62 -6.03
CA GLU A 61 4.55 -13.82 -6.63
C GLU A 61 6.08 -13.80 -6.62
N MET A 62 6.71 -12.63 -6.72
CA MET A 62 8.17 -12.48 -6.64
C MET A 62 8.75 -12.95 -5.31
N THR A 63 7.96 -12.87 -4.25
CA THR A 63 8.31 -13.27 -2.88
C THR A 63 7.76 -14.65 -2.52
N ASP A 64 7.43 -15.48 -3.52
CA ASP A 64 6.82 -16.81 -3.36
C ASP A 64 5.50 -16.81 -2.53
N ALA A 65 4.80 -15.67 -2.48
CA ALA A 65 3.62 -15.45 -1.62
C ALA A 65 3.87 -15.69 -0.12
N ASP A 66 5.13 -15.60 0.31
CA ASP A 66 5.57 -15.92 1.66
C ASP A 66 5.67 -14.65 2.52
N GLY A 67 4.54 -14.22 3.09
CA GLY A 67 4.50 -13.11 4.03
C GLY A 67 4.65 -13.59 5.47
N ASN A 68 5.56 -12.98 6.21
CA ASN A 68 5.88 -13.24 7.61
C ASN A 68 5.62 -12.01 8.48
N ASP A 69 5.55 -12.24 9.78
CA ASP A 69 5.36 -11.21 10.81
C ASP A 69 4.17 -10.28 10.52
N ARG A 70 3.13 -10.84 9.90
CA ARG A 70 2.07 -10.09 9.21
C ARG A 70 1.22 -9.29 10.17
N ILE A 71 1.05 -8.00 9.91
CA ILE A 71 0.16 -7.12 10.65
C ILE A 71 -0.87 -6.54 9.69
N TYR A 72 -2.14 -6.62 10.08
CA TYR A 72 -3.20 -6.02 9.29
C TYR A 72 -4.39 -5.60 10.14
N PHE A 73 -5.10 -4.59 9.66
CA PHE A 73 -6.40 -4.23 10.18
C PHE A 73 -7.26 -3.69 9.04
N SER A 74 -8.57 -3.71 9.26
CA SER A 74 -9.52 -3.04 8.37
C SER A 74 -10.64 -2.42 9.17
N PHE A 75 -11.27 -1.42 8.59
CA PHE A 75 -12.48 -0.84 9.12
C PHE A 75 -13.51 -0.65 8.00
N LYS A 76 -14.78 -0.71 8.41
CA LYS A 76 -15.91 -0.36 7.55
C LYS A 76 -16.43 0.99 7.96
N THR A 77 -16.78 1.81 6.99
CA THR A 77 -17.34 3.14 7.23
C THR A 77 -18.29 3.52 6.11
N THR A 78 -19.26 4.37 6.45
CA THR A 78 -20.07 5.06 5.45
C THR A 78 -19.35 6.33 5.04
N VAL A 79 -19.19 6.54 3.74
CA VAL A 79 -18.61 7.78 3.18
C VAL A 79 -19.55 8.96 3.47
N PRO A 80 -19.07 10.05 4.09
CA PRO A 80 -19.91 11.21 4.36
C PRO A 80 -20.52 11.82 3.08
N PRO A 81 -21.71 12.44 3.18
CA PRO A 81 -22.24 13.23 2.07
C PRO A 81 -21.30 14.37 1.71
N GLY A 82 -21.10 14.62 0.41
CA GLY A 82 -20.27 15.71 -0.10
C GLY A 82 -18.75 15.45 -0.07
N THR A 83 -18.33 14.23 0.25
CA THR A 83 -16.93 13.78 0.14
C THR A 83 -16.81 12.69 -0.90
N TYR A 84 -15.79 12.77 -1.74
CA TYR A 84 -15.60 11.96 -2.95
C TYR A 84 -14.29 11.16 -2.91
N GLY A 85 -13.60 11.21 -1.79
CA GLY A 85 -12.35 10.51 -1.57
C GLY A 85 -11.95 10.55 -0.11
N TYR A 86 -10.78 9.98 0.18
CA TYR A 86 -10.08 10.15 1.43
C TYR A 86 -8.58 10.23 1.17
N THR A 87 -7.86 10.76 2.16
CA THR A 87 -6.41 10.79 2.20
C THR A 87 -5.92 10.21 3.52
N PHE A 88 -4.70 9.70 3.52
CA PHE A 88 -3.94 9.42 4.73
C PHE A 88 -2.45 9.62 4.43
N GLU A 89 -1.68 9.84 5.48
CA GLU A 89 -0.23 10.01 5.38
C GLU A 89 0.46 8.74 5.88
N PHE A 90 1.58 8.39 5.26
CA PHE A 90 2.40 7.30 5.74
C PHE A 90 3.89 7.54 5.54
N ALA A 91 4.70 6.92 6.40
CA ALA A 91 6.13 6.75 6.21
C ALA A 91 6.46 5.27 6.37
N PHE A 92 7.35 4.75 5.53
CA PHE A 92 7.72 3.34 5.51
C PHE A 92 9.21 3.22 5.79
N CYS A 93 9.58 2.35 6.73
CA CYS A 93 10.95 2.08 7.15
C CYS A 93 11.25 0.60 6.99
N SER A 94 12.42 0.27 6.47
CA SER A 94 12.82 -1.12 6.29
C SER A 94 14.30 -1.32 6.55
N ALA A 95 14.61 -2.41 7.25
CA ALA A 95 15.96 -2.85 7.55
C ALA A 95 16.63 -3.64 6.42
N GLU A 96 15.84 -4.12 5.48
CA GLU A 96 16.26 -4.82 4.27
C GLU A 96 16.97 -3.88 3.28
N TRP A 97 16.65 -2.57 3.32
CA TRP A 97 17.33 -1.59 2.50
C TRP A 97 18.75 -1.28 3.03
N PRO A 98 19.78 -1.17 2.17
CA PRO A 98 19.75 -1.23 0.70
C PRO A 98 20.02 -2.62 0.11
N THR A 99 20.35 -3.61 0.95
CA THR A 99 20.96 -4.86 0.51
C THR A 99 20.05 -5.70 -0.37
N TYR A 100 18.74 -5.65 -0.13
CA TYR A 100 17.77 -6.58 -0.70
C TYR A 100 16.84 -5.96 -1.75
N VAL A 101 17.15 -4.74 -2.20
CA VAL A 101 16.47 -4.11 -3.34
C VAL A 101 16.51 -5.03 -4.57
N GLY A 102 15.35 -5.28 -5.17
CA GLY A 102 15.19 -6.11 -6.36
C GLY A 102 15.29 -7.62 -6.12
N THR A 103 15.24 -8.06 -4.86
CA THR A 103 15.26 -9.48 -4.46
C THR A 103 13.89 -9.96 -3.96
N SER A 104 13.76 -11.24 -3.58
CA SER A 104 12.53 -11.77 -2.99
C SER A 104 12.27 -11.28 -1.55
N TRP A 105 13.28 -10.71 -0.89
CA TRP A 105 13.14 -10.03 0.41
C TRP A 105 12.66 -8.60 0.17
N ASN A 106 11.38 -8.49 -0.20
CA ASN A 106 10.77 -7.25 -0.68
C ASN A 106 9.48 -6.94 0.07
N ASP A 107 9.64 -6.58 1.34
CA ASP A 107 8.60 -6.18 2.30
C ASP A 107 7.55 -5.28 1.68
N LEU A 108 6.29 -5.53 2.04
CA LEU A 108 5.12 -4.94 1.39
C LEU A 108 4.27 -4.16 2.38
N LEU A 109 3.89 -2.95 1.97
CA LEU A 109 2.76 -2.22 2.52
C LEU A 109 1.65 -2.15 1.47
N ILE A 110 0.45 -2.56 1.88
CA ILE A 110 -0.75 -2.47 1.04
C ILE A 110 -1.83 -1.72 1.82
N ALA A 111 -2.29 -0.61 1.28
CA ALA A 111 -3.57 -0.02 1.63
C ALA A 111 -4.59 -0.40 0.56
N TYR A 112 -5.68 -1.03 0.96
CA TYR A 112 -6.65 -1.64 0.06
C TYR A 112 -8.05 -1.09 0.33
N GLN A 113 -8.75 -0.73 -0.73
CA GLN A 113 -10.13 -0.29 -0.69
C GLN A 113 -11.04 -1.38 -1.26
N VAL A 114 -12.25 -1.49 -0.71
CA VAL A 114 -13.38 -2.17 -1.36
C VAL A 114 -14.57 -1.21 -1.34
N ASP A 115 -15.01 -0.80 -2.53
CA ASP A 115 -16.27 -0.09 -2.74
C ASP A 115 -17.25 -0.99 -3.52
N PRO A 116 -18.24 -1.60 -2.85
CA PRO A 116 -19.19 -2.51 -3.48
C PRO A 116 -20.36 -1.78 -4.15
N THR A 117 -20.39 -0.44 -4.15
CA THR A 117 -21.53 0.29 -4.75
C THR A 117 -21.56 0.12 -6.26
N PRO A 118 -22.76 0.04 -6.87
CA PRO A 118 -22.87 0.14 -8.31
C PRO A 118 -22.34 1.48 -8.81
N ASP A 119 -21.77 1.46 -10.02
CA ASP A 119 -21.34 2.68 -10.68
C ASP A 119 -22.50 3.68 -10.88
N ASP A 120 -22.28 4.95 -10.55
CA ASP A 120 -23.22 6.04 -10.84
C ASP A 120 -22.64 6.92 -11.96
N PRO A 121 -23.09 6.71 -13.22
CA PRO A 121 -22.57 7.45 -14.36
C PRO A 121 -22.95 8.94 -14.36
N ASN A 122 -23.78 9.39 -13.41
CA ASN A 122 -24.17 10.80 -13.26
C ASN A 122 -23.48 11.49 -12.07
N GLN A 123 -22.58 10.79 -11.38
CA GLN A 123 -21.84 11.31 -10.24
C GLN A 123 -20.97 12.51 -10.66
N ASN A 124 -21.05 13.61 -9.91
CA ASN A 124 -20.26 14.82 -10.12
C ASN A 124 -19.65 15.32 -8.79
N PRO A 125 -18.31 15.38 -8.65
CA PRO A 125 -17.29 14.91 -9.61
C PRO A 125 -17.43 13.40 -9.92
N PRO A 126 -16.93 12.95 -11.08
CA PRO A 126 -16.98 11.54 -11.47
C PRO A 126 -16.10 10.70 -10.52
N VAL A 127 -16.68 9.66 -9.92
CA VAL A 127 -15.98 8.67 -9.10
C VAL A 127 -16.60 7.29 -9.33
N ASP A 128 -15.81 6.39 -9.87
CA ASP A 128 -16.20 5.01 -10.14
C ASP A 128 -15.95 4.14 -8.89
N PRO A 129 -16.75 3.08 -8.66
CA PRO A 129 -16.50 2.15 -7.58
C PRO A 129 -15.19 1.40 -7.84
N TYR A 130 -14.40 1.24 -6.80
CA TYR A 130 -13.06 0.70 -6.91
C TYR A 130 -12.73 -0.26 -5.77
N SER A 131 -12.26 -1.46 -6.13
CA SER A 131 -11.68 -2.44 -5.23
C SER A 131 -10.25 -2.77 -5.66
N GLY A 132 -9.27 -2.43 -4.82
CA GLY A 132 -7.86 -2.59 -5.16
C GLY A 132 -6.91 -1.82 -4.24
N ASN A 133 -5.61 -1.92 -4.54
CA ASN A 133 -4.56 -1.18 -3.86
C ASN A 133 -4.63 0.33 -4.15
N VAL A 134 -4.65 1.16 -3.11
CA VAL A 134 -4.57 2.63 -3.22
C VAL A 134 -3.18 3.20 -2.94
N THR A 135 -2.24 2.35 -2.49
CA THR A 135 -0.83 2.73 -2.27
C THR A 135 0.06 2.18 -3.35
N PHE A 136 0.22 2.94 -4.44
CA PHE A 136 1.11 2.61 -5.53
C PHE A 136 1.92 3.83 -5.98
N ILE A 137 3.12 3.59 -6.47
CA ILE A 137 4.00 4.61 -7.05
C ILE A 137 4.31 4.26 -8.51
N PRO A 138 4.53 5.25 -9.39
CA PRO A 138 4.91 4.99 -10.78
C PRO A 138 6.23 4.22 -10.85
N ASN A 139 6.27 3.19 -11.70
CA ASN A 139 7.49 2.46 -11.99
C ASN A 139 8.47 3.39 -12.75
N PRO A 140 9.70 3.60 -12.25
CA PRO A 140 10.66 4.51 -12.89
C PRO A 140 11.04 4.07 -14.32
N ASN A 141 10.94 2.78 -14.62
CA ASN A 141 11.24 2.22 -15.95
C ASN A 141 9.99 2.15 -16.86
N ASN A 142 8.80 2.29 -16.29
CA ASN A 142 7.54 2.28 -17.03
C ASN A 142 6.49 3.13 -16.28
N PRO A 143 6.46 4.46 -16.48
CA PRO A 143 5.57 5.34 -15.74
C PRO A 143 4.07 5.02 -15.86
N ALA A 144 3.68 4.25 -16.88
CA ALA A 144 2.31 3.76 -17.05
C ALA A 144 2.02 2.52 -16.18
N GLN A 145 2.95 2.06 -15.35
CA GLN A 145 2.77 0.93 -14.44
C GLN A 145 2.92 1.41 -13.00
N GLY A 146 1.94 1.11 -12.16
CA GLY A 146 2.06 1.27 -10.70
C GLY A 146 2.81 0.09 -10.07
N LEU A 147 3.60 0.38 -9.04
CA LEU A 147 4.20 -0.60 -8.14
C LEU A 147 3.61 -0.41 -6.74
N PRO A 148 3.30 -1.48 -5.99
CA PRO A 148 2.88 -1.35 -4.62
C PRO A 148 4.06 -0.85 -3.77
N ILE A 149 3.75 -0.31 -2.58
CA ILE A 149 4.79 0.12 -1.66
C ILE A 149 5.60 -1.09 -1.21
N SER A 150 6.87 -1.06 -1.58
CA SER A 150 7.84 -2.10 -1.28
C SER A 150 9.23 -1.50 -1.17
N ILE A 151 10.18 -2.24 -0.61
CA ILE A 151 11.58 -1.80 -0.52
C ILE A 151 12.12 -1.44 -1.91
N THR A 152 11.85 -2.30 -2.90
CA THR A 152 12.33 -2.11 -4.27
C THR A 152 11.69 -0.91 -4.94
N ALA A 153 10.39 -0.71 -4.72
CA ALA A 153 9.69 0.45 -5.28
C ALA A 153 10.17 1.76 -4.63
N LEU A 154 10.45 1.73 -3.32
CA LEU A 154 10.88 2.88 -2.53
C LEU A 154 12.38 3.15 -2.54
N ASP A 155 13.22 2.29 -3.13
CA ASP A 155 14.67 2.47 -3.25
C ASP A 155 15.11 3.92 -3.57
N PRO A 156 14.62 4.56 -4.65
CA PRO A 156 15.00 5.94 -4.93
C PRO A 156 14.53 6.92 -3.85
N TYR A 157 13.40 6.66 -3.19
CA TYR A 157 12.84 7.52 -2.14
C TYR A 157 13.52 7.34 -0.79
N PHE A 158 14.21 6.23 -0.56
CA PHE A 158 15.09 6.06 0.60
C PHE A 158 16.37 6.87 0.44
N ASP A 159 17.06 6.74 -0.70
CA ASP A 159 18.30 7.49 -0.98
C ASP A 159 18.04 9.01 -1.11
N GLY A 160 16.81 9.40 -1.46
CA GLY A 160 16.27 10.76 -1.28
C GLY A 160 14.88 10.91 -1.90
N PRO A 161 13.89 11.51 -1.21
CA PRO A 161 13.99 12.47 -0.11
C PRO A 161 13.95 11.91 1.31
N GLY A 162 13.96 10.58 1.47
CA GLY A 162 13.95 9.91 2.77
C GLY A 162 15.24 10.07 3.57
N TYR A 163 15.41 9.18 4.54
CA TYR A 163 16.49 9.23 5.52
C TYR A 163 17.19 7.88 5.55
N THR A 164 18.53 7.90 5.60
CA THR A 164 19.34 6.69 5.58
C THR A 164 20.43 6.70 6.65
N TYR A 165 20.87 5.51 7.06
CA TYR A 165 22.00 5.31 7.96
C TYR A 165 21.92 6.20 9.23
N ASN A 166 23.01 6.87 9.57
CA ASN A 166 23.16 7.65 10.81
C ASN A 166 22.55 9.05 10.72
N GLU A 167 21.58 9.28 9.84
CA GLU A 167 20.88 10.56 9.79
C GLU A 167 20.13 10.84 11.10
N PRO A 168 20.14 12.09 11.60
CA PRO A 168 19.54 12.43 12.89
C PRO A 168 18.07 12.03 13.04
N GLN A 169 17.31 12.04 11.94
CA GLN A 169 15.90 11.71 11.87
C GLN A 169 15.62 10.24 12.22
N LEU A 170 16.61 9.36 12.01
CA LEU A 170 16.52 7.95 12.37
C LEU A 170 16.98 7.67 13.81
N SER A 171 17.54 8.66 14.51
CA SER A 171 18.05 8.44 15.86
C SER A 171 16.94 8.02 16.84
N GLY A 172 17.07 6.81 17.39
CA GLY A 172 16.13 6.21 18.33
C GLY A 172 14.91 5.54 17.69
N THR A 173 14.84 5.43 16.37
CA THR A 173 13.71 4.77 15.68
C THR A 173 13.89 3.26 15.58
N GLY A 174 15.12 2.76 15.74
CA GLY A 174 15.50 1.38 15.47
C GLY A 174 16.00 1.16 14.03
N PHE A 175 16.03 2.19 13.19
CA PHE A 175 16.46 2.14 11.79
C PHE A 175 17.76 2.93 11.52
N GLU A 176 18.56 3.24 12.54
CA GLU A 176 19.79 4.07 12.48
C GLU A 176 20.92 3.55 11.55
N GLN A 177 20.78 2.39 10.93
CA GLN A 177 21.72 1.85 9.93
C GLN A 177 21.00 1.43 8.63
N HIS A 178 19.73 1.81 8.50
CA HIS A 178 18.80 1.33 7.48
C HIS A 178 18.17 2.53 6.78
N ALA A 179 16.90 2.44 6.37
CA ALA A 179 16.20 3.57 5.77
C ALA A 179 14.75 3.72 6.21
N CYS A 180 14.30 4.96 6.17
CA CYS A 180 12.89 5.34 6.18
C CYS A 180 12.64 6.28 4.99
N SER A 181 11.48 6.16 4.36
CA SER A 181 11.02 7.18 3.43
C SER A 181 10.73 8.48 4.18
N ASP A 182 10.63 9.59 3.44
CA ASP A 182 9.89 10.74 3.95
C ASP A 182 8.38 10.42 3.95
N TRP A 183 7.57 11.36 4.42
CA TRP A 183 6.13 11.21 4.39
C TRP A 183 5.57 11.23 2.97
N PHE A 184 4.60 10.36 2.76
CA PHE A 184 3.78 10.28 1.57
C PHE A 184 2.33 10.56 1.92
N THR A 185 1.60 11.20 1.03
CA THR A 185 0.14 11.24 1.07
C THR A 185 -0.42 10.22 0.08
N ALA A 186 -1.27 9.31 0.55
CA ALA A 186 -2.05 8.42 -0.28
C ALA A 186 -3.49 8.94 -0.42
N LYS A 187 -4.06 8.83 -1.63
CA LYS A 187 -5.43 9.28 -1.95
C LYS A 187 -6.25 8.17 -2.59
N GLY A 188 -7.42 7.89 -2.04
CA GLY A 188 -8.41 6.96 -2.59
C GLY A 188 -9.70 7.68 -3.00
N GLY A 189 -10.26 7.33 -4.15
CA GLY A 189 -11.56 7.82 -4.64
C GLY A 189 -12.70 6.92 -4.16
N VAL A 190 -13.77 7.53 -3.63
CA VAL A 190 -14.96 6.81 -3.12
C VAL A 190 -16.25 7.56 -3.40
N GLN A 191 -17.36 6.83 -3.54
CA GLN A 191 -18.67 7.46 -3.77
C GLN A 191 -19.30 7.98 -2.46
N PRO A 192 -19.88 9.20 -2.44
CA PRO A 192 -20.62 9.69 -1.27
C PRO A 192 -21.74 8.75 -0.84
N GLY A 193 -21.81 8.43 0.45
CA GLY A 193 -22.83 7.53 1.01
C GLY A 193 -22.56 6.04 0.83
N ALA A 194 -21.49 5.64 0.12
CA ALA A 194 -21.08 4.24 0.00
C ALA A 194 -20.67 3.64 1.35
N GLU A 195 -20.97 2.35 1.56
CA GLU A 195 -20.38 1.57 2.65
C GLU A 195 -19.11 0.88 2.15
N ILE A 196 -17.96 1.48 2.46
CA ILE A 196 -16.66 1.00 2.01
C ILE A 196 -15.94 0.21 3.10
N THR A 197 -14.98 -0.61 2.69
CA THR A 197 -13.95 -1.18 3.58
C THR A 197 -12.60 -0.62 3.20
N VAL A 198 -11.83 -0.12 4.17
CA VAL A 198 -10.43 0.26 4.00
C VAL A 198 -9.59 -0.66 4.88
N GLY A 199 -8.53 -1.25 4.31
CA GLY A 199 -7.61 -2.15 4.98
C GLY A 199 -6.17 -1.71 4.82
N PHE A 200 -5.36 -1.97 5.84
CA PHE A 200 -3.89 -1.84 5.80
C PHE A 200 -3.25 -3.19 6.12
N PHE A 201 -2.25 -3.56 5.34
CA PHE A 201 -1.48 -4.80 5.48
C PHE A 201 0.01 -4.49 5.37
N LEU A 202 0.78 -5.03 6.32
CA LEU A 202 2.24 -4.97 6.35
C LEU A 202 2.76 -6.40 6.53
N ALA A 203 3.80 -6.75 5.77
CA ALA A 203 4.50 -8.01 5.94
C ALA A 203 5.98 -7.88 5.59
N ASP A 204 6.79 -8.59 6.36
CA ASP A 204 8.13 -9.02 5.99
C ASP A 204 7.98 -10.13 4.95
N MET A 205 8.73 -10.09 3.85
CA MET A 205 8.54 -11.02 2.74
C MET A 205 9.72 -11.97 2.60
N SER A 206 9.43 -13.26 2.40
CA SER A 206 10.35 -14.40 2.27
C SER A 206 11.01 -14.91 3.57
N ASP A 207 11.23 -14.07 4.59
CA ASP A 207 11.64 -14.54 5.93
C ASP A 207 11.13 -13.62 7.05
N GLU A 208 11.59 -13.85 8.29
CA GLU A 208 11.19 -13.10 9.49
C GLU A 208 12.34 -12.35 10.20
N TYR A 209 13.49 -12.14 9.54
CA TYR A 209 14.72 -11.74 10.24
C TYR A 209 14.89 -10.24 10.43
N LEU A 210 14.48 -9.43 9.45
CA LEU A 210 14.70 -7.99 9.46
C LEU A 210 13.36 -7.25 9.58
N SER A 211 13.39 -6.11 10.25
CA SER A 211 12.15 -5.43 10.58
C SER A 211 11.77 -4.39 9.53
N THR A 212 10.46 -4.33 9.26
CA THR A 212 9.82 -3.23 8.57
C THR A 212 8.78 -2.58 9.47
N ALA A 213 8.65 -1.26 9.38
CA ALA A 213 7.67 -0.48 10.11
C ALA A 213 6.99 0.53 9.19
N THR A 214 5.69 0.71 9.40
CA THR A 214 4.93 1.77 8.74
C THR A 214 4.29 2.66 9.79
N LEU A 215 4.47 3.97 9.65
CA LEU A 215 3.67 4.96 10.36
C LEU A 215 2.47 5.32 9.48
N LEU A 216 1.28 5.32 10.05
CA LEU A 216 0.04 5.76 9.39
C LEU A 216 -0.55 6.90 10.22
N ASP A 217 -0.83 8.03 9.59
CA ASP A 217 -1.41 9.19 10.26
C ASP A 217 -2.38 9.93 9.33
N ASN A 218 -3.07 10.92 9.90
CA ASN A 218 -3.76 11.96 9.17
C ASN A 218 -4.87 11.49 8.22
N PHE A 219 -5.58 10.41 8.55
CA PHE A 219 -6.75 9.98 7.77
C PHE A 219 -7.83 11.06 7.74
N ARG A 220 -8.23 11.49 6.53
CA ARG A 220 -9.22 12.55 6.32
C ARG A 220 -10.09 12.26 5.10
N TRP A 221 -11.35 12.68 5.17
CA TRP A 221 -12.21 12.73 3.99
C TRP A 221 -11.82 13.89 3.07
N ASP A 222 -11.96 13.69 1.77
CA ASP A 222 -11.66 14.66 0.73
C ASP A 222 -12.92 15.03 -0.08
N CYS A 223 -13.06 16.32 -0.39
CA CYS A 223 -14.18 16.88 -1.14
C CYS A 223 -13.95 16.90 -2.65
N GLU A 224 -12.72 16.66 -3.12
CA GLU A 224 -12.43 16.59 -4.56
C GLU A 224 -12.54 15.15 -5.06
N GLY A 225 -12.04 14.21 -4.26
CA GLY A 225 -11.93 12.82 -4.70
C GLY A 225 -10.88 12.64 -5.77
N CYS A 226 -10.84 11.47 -6.37
CA CYS A 226 -9.98 11.20 -7.51
C CYS A 226 -10.47 9.96 -8.26
N VAL A 227 -10.00 9.78 -9.49
CA VAL A 227 -10.24 8.55 -10.27
C VAL A 227 -8.93 7.77 -10.33
N PRO A 228 -8.88 6.53 -9.80
CA PRO A 228 -7.68 5.70 -9.89
C PRO A 228 -7.25 5.54 -11.35
N SER A 229 -6.00 5.90 -11.65
CA SER A 229 -5.44 5.73 -12.99
C SER A 229 -3.91 5.61 -12.93
N GLU A 230 -3.31 5.13 -14.02
CA GLU A 230 -1.85 5.06 -14.19
C GLU A 230 -1.21 6.45 -14.39
N VAL A 231 -2.00 7.48 -14.72
CA VAL A 231 -1.54 8.84 -15.02
C VAL A 231 -2.35 9.84 -14.18
N ASP A 232 -2.10 9.72 -12.88
CA ASP A 232 -2.37 10.56 -11.70
C ASP A 232 -3.54 11.60 -11.66
N ASP A 233 -4.54 11.27 -10.84
CA ASP A 233 -5.23 12.17 -9.87
C ASP A 233 -5.40 11.45 -8.48
N CYS A 234 -5.02 10.17 -8.37
CA CYS A 234 -5.18 9.23 -7.24
C CYS A 234 -3.86 8.45 -7.05
N GLY A 235 -3.58 7.99 -5.83
CA GLY A 235 -2.40 7.17 -5.53
C GLY A 235 -1.51 7.83 -4.48
N VAL A 236 -0.19 7.62 -4.57
CA VAL A 236 0.80 8.11 -3.60
C VAL A 236 1.57 9.30 -4.16
N GLN A 237 1.65 10.37 -3.37
CA GLN A 237 2.44 11.56 -3.68
C GLN A 237 3.44 11.86 -2.55
N PRO A 238 4.71 12.14 -2.85
CA PRO A 238 5.66 12.66 -1.86
C PRO A 238 5.16 13.99 -1.29
N MET A 239 5.42 14.25 0.00
CA MET A 239 5.12 15.52 0.65
C MET A 239 6.19 16.60 0.44
#